data_AF-A0A661YRZ9-F1
#
_entry.id   AF-A0A661YRZ9-F1
#
_cell.length_a   1.000
_cell.length_b   1.000
_cell.length_c   1.000
_cell.angle_alpha   90.00
_cell.angle_beta   90.00
_cell.angle_gamma   90.00
#
_symmetry.space_group_name_H-M   'P 1'
#
loop_
_entity.id
_entity.type
_entity.pdbx_description
1 polymer ?
#
loop_
_entity_poly.entity_id
_entity_poly.type
_entity_poly.pdbx_seq_one_letter_code
_entity_poly.pdbx_strand_id
1 'polypeptide(L)' 'YPGTILPETTKEFQELFASADVMLSKGQGNFETLLPLSDKRLFFLLRIKCEYMASLSEVKQDNLVLMQGK' A
#
# COMPACT_ATOMS: atom_id res chain seq x y z
N TYR A 1 -3.90 7.71 12.44
CA TYR A 1 -4.44 6.43 11.93
C TYR A 1 -3.28 5.59 11.40
N PRO A 2 -3.22 4.25 11.57
CA PRO A 2 -2.17 3.45 10.94
C PRO A 2 -2.37 3.37 9.43
N GLY A 3 -1.38 3.76 8.64
CA GLY A 3 -1.47 3.82 7.17
C GLY A 3 -1.34 5.23 6.63
N THR A 4 -1.75 5.43 5.38
CA THR A 4 -1.61 6.71 4.67
C THR A 4 -2.95 7.12 4.07
N ILE A 5 -3.69 7.97 4.79
CA ILE A 5 -4.90 8.63 4.26
C ILE A 5 -4.42 9.93 3.59
N LEU A 6 -4.18 9.89 2.28
CA LEU A 6 -3.58 11.00 1.53
C LEU A 6 -4.16 12.39 1.84
N PRO A 7 -5.49 12.59 1.86
CA PRO A 7 -6.08 13.90 2.18
C PRO A 7 -5.75 14.43 3.57
N GLU A 8 -5.39 13.56 4.52
CA GLU A 8 -5.03 13.92 5.89
C GLU A 8 -3.52 14.16 6.09
N THR A 9 -2.71 13.90 5.05
CA THR A 9 -1.25 14.13 5.09
C THR A 9 -0.90 15.60 4.80
N THR A 10 0.35 16.00 5.06
CA THR A 10 0.83 17.35 4.78
C THR A 10 0.85 17.62 3.28
N LYS A 11 0.75 18.90 2.88
CA LYS A 11 0.88 19.30 1.47
C LYS A 11 2.19 18.83 0.85
N GLU A 12 3.29 18.95 1.59
CA GLU A 12 4.61 18.49 1.17
C GLU A 12 4.61 16.98 0.86
N PHE A 13 3.98 16.16 1.71
CA PHE A 13 3.87 14.73 1.45
C PHE A 13 3.03 14.44 0.20
N GLN A 14 1.91 15.15 0.03
CA GLN A 14 1.05 14.99 -1.14
C GLN A 14 1.79 15.34 -2.44
N GLU A 15 2.60 16.40 -2.44
CA GLU A 15 3.43 16.80 -3.59
C GLU A 15 4.53 15.77 -3.89
N LEU A 16 5.20 15.24 -2.87
CA LEU A 16 6.18 14.17 -3.03
C LEU A 16 5.54 12.88 -3.55
N PHE A 17 4.38 12.50 -3.00
CA PHE A 17 3.62 11.33 -3.46
C PHE A 17 3.17 11.48 -4.91
N ALA A 18 2.69 12.67 -5.28
CA ALA A 18 2.23 12.96 -6.64
C ALA A 18 3.37 12.93 -7.66
N SER A 19 4.56 13.40 -7.29
CA SER A 19 5.72 13.50 -8.19
C SER A 19 6.60 12.25 -8.25
N ALA A 20 6.46 11.31 -7.31
CA ALA A 20 7.27 10.11 -7.28
C ALA A 20 7.03 9.20 -8.51
N ASP A 21 8.11 8.74 -9.14
CA ASP A 21 8.06 7.76 -10.23
C ASP A 21 7.75 6.34 -9.72
N VAL A 22 8.27 6.01 -8.53
CA VAL A 22 8.13 4.70 -7.89
C VAL A 22 7.97 4.89 -6.39
N MET A 23 7.05 4.15 -5.79
CA MET A 23 6.74 4.22 -4.36
C MET A 23 6.74 2.81 -3.76
N LEU A 24 7.57 2.57 -2.74
CA LEU A 24 7.55 1.32 -1.98
C LEU A 24 6.79 1.49 -0.66
N SER A 25 5.54 1.08 -0.66
CA SER A 25 4.65 1.05 0.50
C SER A 25 4.91 -0.19 1.37
N LYS A 26 5.03 0.01 2.68
CA LYS A 26 5.38 -1.05 3.64
C LYS A 26 4.25 -1.35 4.61
N GLY A 27 4.01 -2.64 4.84
CA GLY A 27 3.10 -3.12 5.87
C GLY A 27 1.61 -3.02 5.51
N GLN A 28 0.77 -3.61 6.36
CA GLN A 28 -0.66 -3.78 6.10
C GLN A 28 -1.44 -2.45 6.07
N GLY A 29 -1.20 -1.54 7.03
CA GLY A 29 -1.98 -0.29 7.10
C GLY A 29 -1.83 0.59 5.85
N ASN A 30 -0.62 0.64 5.27
CA ASN A 30 -0.43 1.36 4.00
C ASN A 30 -1.03 0.61 2.82
N PHE A 31 -0.98 -0.73 2.82
CA PHE A 31 -1.66 -1.52 1.78
C PHE A 31 -3.17 -1.26 1.80
N GLU A 32 -3.83 -1.36 2.95
CA GLU A 32 -5.28 -1.16 3.06
C GLU A 32 -5.73 0.25 2.62
N THR A 33 -4.95 1.27 2.94
CA THR A 33 -5.31 2.67 2.65
C THR A 33 -4.95 3.12 1.24
N LEU A 34 -3.87 2.57 0.65
CA LEU A 34 -3.38 3.00 -0.67
C LEU A 34 -3.77 2.05 -1.80
N LEU A 35 -4.10 0.78 -1.54
CA LEU A 35 -4.55 -0.17 -2.57
C LEU A 35 -5.73 0.36 -3.41
N PRO A 36 -6.77 1.02 -2.83
CA PRO A 36 -7.90 1.53 -3.61
C PRO A 36 -7.51 2.59 -4.66
N LEU A 37 -6.36 3.25 -4.51
CA LEU A 37 -5.91 4.29 -5.45
C LEU A 37 -5.58 3.73 -6.83
N SER A 38 -5.31 2.42 -6.95
CA SER A 38 -4.98 1.76 -8.23
C SER A 38 -3.90 2.53 -9.01
N ASP A 39 -2.79 2.80 -8.31
CA ASP A 39 -1.63 3.51 -8.87
C ASP A 39 -0.49 2.53 -9.13
N LYS A 40 -0.12 2.38 -10.40
CA LYS A 40 0.95 1.45 -10.86
C LYS A 40 2.34 1.80 -10.36
N ARG A 41 2.54 3.01 -9.84
CA ARG A 41 3.79 3.46 -9.24
C ARG A 41 3.97 2.89 -7.83
N LEU A 42 2.89 2.44 -7.19
CA LEU A 42 2.93 1.82 -5.87
C LEU A 42 3.35 0.35 -5.94
N PHE A 43 4.29 -0.02 -5.10
CA PHE A 43 4.69 -1.38 -4.81
C PHE A 43 4.50 -1.63 -3.32
N PHE A 44 3.90 -2.76 -2.97
CA PHE A 44 3.56 -3.11 -1.60
C PHE A 44 4.43 -4.26 -1.12
N LEU A 45 5.23 -4.03 -0.08
CA LEU A 45 6.02 -5.05 0.58
C LEU A 45 5.49 -5.30 1.99
N LEU A 46 4.89 -6.47 2.18
CA LEU A 46 4.21 -6.87 3.41
C LEU A 46 4.20 -8.39 3.62
N ARG A 47 4.00 -8.80 4.87
CA ARG A 47 3.63 -10.17 5.24
C ARG A 47 2.11 -10.26 5.31
N ILE A 48 1.51 -11.23 4.61
CA ILE A 48 0.08 -11.54 4.73
C ILE A 48 -0.12 -12.30 6.05
N LYS A 49 -0.72 -11.66 7.05
CA LYS A 49 -0.81 -12.20 8.43
C LYS A 49 -2.20 -12.66 8.86
N CYS A 50 -3.22 -12.45 8.03
CA CYS A 50 -4.60 -12.86 8.32
C CYS A 50 -5.41 -13.14 7.05
N GLU A 51 -6.53 -13.83 7.20
CA GLU A 51 -7.44 -14.22 6.11
C GLU A 51 -8.04 -13.02 5.35
N TYR A 52 -8.34 -11.93 6.06
CA TYR A 52 -8.80 -10.69 5.43
C TYR A 52 -7.76 -10.19 4.43
N MET A 53 -6.48 -10.18 4.83
CA MET A 53 -5.40 -9.78 3.94
C MET A 53 -5.18 -10.76 2.80
N ALA A 54 -5.32 -12.06 3.07
CA ALA A 54 -5.19 -13.07 2.04
C ALA A 54 -6.26 -12.91 0.95
N SER A 55 -7.48 -12.60 1.35
CA SER A 55 -8.60 -12.34 0.43
C SER A 55 -8.39 -11.06 -0.37
N LEU A 56 -7.96 -9.96 0.28
CA LEU A 56 -7.76 -8.67 -0.37
C LEU A 56 -6.57 -8.67 -1.36
N SER A 57 -5.53 -9.44 -1.06
CA SER A 57 -4.32 -9.53 -1.88
C SER A 57 -4.33 -10.68 -2.89
N GLU A 58 -5.29 -11.61 -2.79
CA GLU A 58 -5.29 -12.88 -3.53
C GLU A 58 -4.02 -13.74 -3.29
N VAL A 59 -3.36 -13.53 -2.15
CA VAL A 59 -2.15 -14.24 -1.73
C VAL A 59 -2.43 -15.06 -0.48
N LYS A 60 -1.88 -16.27 -0.38
CA LYS A 60 -2.03 -17.11 0.82
C LYS A 60 -1.45 -16.43 2.07
N GLN A 61 -2.08 -16.66 3.23
CA GLN A 61 -1.55 -16.26 4.52
C GLN A 61 -0.13 -16.82 4.74
N ASP A 62 0.63 -16.12 5.58
CA ASP A 62 2.03 -16.39 5.93
C ASP A 62 3.03 -16.22 4.79
N ASN A 63 2.65 -15.55 3.69
CA ASN A 63 3.58 -15.20 2.62
C ASN A 63 4.14 -13.79 2.78
N LEU A 64 5.44 -13.64 2.55
CA LEU A 64 6.08 -12.34 2.34
C LEU A 64 5.98 -12.02 0.85
N VAL A 65 5.40 -10.87 0.51
CA VAL A 65 5.14 -10.52 -0.88
C VAL A 65 5.62 -9.11 -1.23
N LEU A 66 6.01 -8.97 -2.50
CA LEU A 66 6.13 -7.70 -3.19
C LEU A 66 5.09 -7.68 -4.31
N MET A 67 4.11 -6.79 -4.23
CA MET A 67 3.00 -6.68 -5.19
C MET A 67 2.99 -5.29 -5.81
N GLN A 68 2.74 -5.20 -7.11
CA GLN A 68 2.52 -3.90 -7.77
C GLN A 68 1.04 -3.50 -7.65
N GLY A 69 0.79 -2.21 -7.41
CA GLY A 69 -0.54 -1.61 -7.57
C GLY A 69 -1.03 -1.77 -9.01
N LYS A 70 -2.33 -2.00 -9.18
CA LYS A 70 -2.95 -2.20 -10.51
C LYS A 70 -3.23 -0.87 -11.18
#